data_AF-A0A1Q5URM6-F1
#
_entry.id   AF-A0A1Q5URM6-F1
#
_cell.length_a   1.000
_cell.length_b   1.000
_cell.length_c   1.000
_cell.angle_alpha   90.00
_cell.angle_beta   90.00
_cell.angle_gamma   90.00
#
_symmetry.space_group_name_H-M   'P 1'
#
loop_
_entity.id
_entity.type
_entity.pdbx_description
1 polymer ?
#
loop_
_entity_poly.entity_id
_entity_poly.type
_entity_poly.pdbx_seq_one_letter_code
_entity_poly.pdbx_strand_id
1 'polypeptide(L)' 'METNHERSDHTPQAPQAPHTPSHKASRDQRIAARTLRAQGLTYSQIASKLGITQRQVQKACTDERPTP' A
#
# COMPACT_ATOMS: atom_id res chain seq x y z
N MET A 1 15.87 34.25 -23.95
CA MET A 1 15.74 33.95 -22.51
C MET A 1 14.29 33.61 -22.28
N GLU A 2 13.92 32.34 -22.06
CA GLU A 2 12.58 32.05 -21.53
C GLU A 2 12.56 30.68 -20.85
N THR A 3 12.74 30.76 -19.53
CA THR A 3 12.27 29.95 -18.40
C THR A 3 11.70 28.54 -18.64
N ASN A 4 12.48 27.53 -18.24
CA ASN A 4 12.03 26.20 -17.85
C ASN A 4 11.27 26.28 -16.50
N HIS A 5 9.95 26.07 -16.51
CA HIS A 5 9.14 25.77 -15.31
C HIS A 5 8.21 24.61 -15.65
N GLU A 6 8.76 23.42 -15.85
CA GLU A 6 7.95 22.21 -15.88
C GLU A 6 7.63 21.81 -14.44
N ARG A 7 6.34 21.99 -14.12
CA ARG A 7 5.69 21.62 -12.87
C ARG A 7 6.09 20.19 -12.50
N SER A 8 6.51 20.00 -11.26
CA SER A 8 6.64 18.68 -10.66
C SER A 8 5.37 17.89 -10.91
N ASP A 9 5.49 16.89 -11.78
CA ASP A 9 4.48 15.90 -12.09
C ASP A 9 4.23 15.07 -10.82
N HIS A 10 3.42 15.61 -9.90
CA HIS A 10 2.73 14.78 -8.93
C HIS A 10 1.72 13.98 -9.70
N THR A 11 2.18 12.87 -10.29
CA THR A 11 1.33 11.88 -10.91
C THR A 11 0.30 11.45 -9.86
N PRO A 12 -1.00 11.74 -10.05
CA PRO A 12 -2.01 11.17 -9.19
C PRO A 12 -1.97 9.67 -9.45
N GLN A 13 -1.50 8.95 -8.43
CA GLN A 13 -1.48 7.50 -8.35
C GLN A 13 -2.75 6.92 -9.00
N ALA A 14 -2.54 6.12 -10.04
CA ALA A 14 -3.59 5.53 -10.86
C ALA A 14 -4.73 4.94 -10.00
N PRO A 15 -6.00 5.07 -10.43
CA PRO A 15 -7.10 4.40 -9.77
C PRO A 15 -6.86 2.90 -9.94
N GLN A 16 -6.44 2.25 -8.86
CA GLN A 16 -6.26 0.80 -8.84
C GLN A 16 -7.60 0.18 -9.21
N ALA A 17 -7.60 -0.59 -10.29
CA ALA A 17 -8.76 -1.25 -10.86
C ALA A 17 -9.58 -1.95 -9.75
N PRO A 18 -10.92 -2.02 -9.88
CA PRO A 18 -11.77 -2.65 -8.87
C PRO A 18 -11.36 -4.12 -8.75
N HIS A 19 -10.51 -4.40 -7.76
CA HIS A 19 -10.18 -5.75 -7.39
C HIS A 19 -11.49 -6.39 -6.96
N THR A 20 -11.95 -7.38 -7.73
CA THR A 20 -12.95 -8.36 -7.26
C THR A 20 -12.67 -8.65 -5.80
N PRO A 21 -13.68 -8.75 -4.90
CA PRO A 21 -13.48 -8.89 -3.46
C PRO A 21 -12.81 -10.23 -3.13
N SER A 22 -11.52 -10.33 -3.43
CA SER A 22 -10.65 -11.38 -2.97
C SER A 22 -10.43 -11.09 -1.50
N HIS A 23 -10.83 -12.02 -0.66
CA HIS A 23 -10.65 -11.94 0.79
C HIS A 23 -9.18 -11.76 1.23
N LYS A 24 -8.22 -11.82 0.30
CA LYS A 24 -6.78 -11.74 0.57
C LYS A 24 -6.13 -10.59 -0.19
N ALA A 25 -5.28 -9.83 0.51
CA ALA A 25 -4.37 -8.88 -0.12
C ALA A 25 -3.43 -9.60 -1.11
N SER A 26 -3.12 -8.95 -2.22
CA SER A 26 -2.14 -9.44 -3.19
C SER A 26 -0.74 -9.55 -2.58
N ARG A 27 0.18 -10.25 -3.26
CA ARG A 27 1.56 -10.37 -2.77
C ARG A 27 2.21 -8.99 -2.59
N ASP A 28 2.06 -8.10 -3.56
CA ASP A 28 2.62 -6.75 -3.52
C ASP A 28 1.99 -5.91 -2.41
N GLN A 29 0.67 -5.99 -2.23
CA GLN A 29 -0.02 -5.33 -1.12
C GLN A 29 0.49 -5.83 0.23
N ARG A 30 0.77 -7.13 0.39
CA ARG A 30 1.36 -7.67 1.62
C ARG A 30 2.79 -7.18 1.85
N ILE A 31 3.61 -7.08 0.81
CA ILE A 31 4.97 -6.54 0.91
C ILE A 31 4.91 -5.06 1.29
N ALA A 32 4.12 -4.26 0.57
CA ALA A 32 3.96 -2.83 0.83
C ALA A 32 3.38 -2.57 2.23
N ALA A 33 2.39 -3.34 2.68
CA ALA A 33 1.82 -3.22 4.02
C ALA A 33 2.87 -3.41 5.11
N ARG A 34 3.78 -4.37 4.93
CA ARG A 34 4.88 -4.64 5.87
C ARG A 34 5.92 -3.53 5.88
N THR A 35 6.33 -3.06 4.70
CA THR A 35 7.25 -1.92 4.59
C THR A 35 6.68 -0.68 5.28
N LEU A 36 5.42 -0.35 5.02
CA LEU A 36 4.75 0.79 5.67
C LEU A 36 4.59 0.57 7.18
N ARG A 37 4.38 -0.69 7.63
CA ARG A 37 4.31 -1.00 9.05
C ARG A 37 5.65 -0.80 9.76
N ALA A 38 6.75 -1.19 9.14
CA ALA A 38 8.11 -0.97 9.63
C ALA A 38 8.47 0.53 9.73
N GLN A 39 7.87 1.36 8.87
CA GLN A 39 7.98 2.83 8.94
C GLN A 39 7.14 3.46 10.06
N GLY A 40 6.40 2.67 10.84
CA GLY A 40 5.60 3.15 11.97
C GLY A 40 4.18 3.58 11.61
N LEU A 41 3.70 3.35 10.38
CA LEU A 41 2.32 3.66 10.02
C LEU A 41 1.34 2.72 10.73
N THR A 42 0.16 3.25 11.03
CA THR A 42 -0.94 2.47 11.59
C THR A 42 -1.66 1.64 10.52
N TYR A 43 -2.35 0.58 10.91
CA TYR A 43 -3.07 -0.27 9.96
C TYR A 43 -4.13 0.49 9.15
N SER A 44 -4.78 1.51 9.73
CA SER A 44 -5.74 2.35 9.04
C SER A 44 -5.10 3.19 7.94
N GLN A 45 -3.94 3.80 8.21
CA GLN A 45 -3.20 4.59 7.22
C GLN A 45 -2.69 3.70 6.07
N ILE A 46 -2.21 2.51 6.40
CA ILE A 46 -1.73 1.53 5.42
C ILE A 46 -2.89 1.05 4.53
N ALA A 47 -4.03 0.71 5.14
CA ALA A 47 -5.24 0.31 4.45
C ALA A 47 -5.68 1.37 3.42
N SER A 48 -5.76 2.64 3.84
CA SER A 48 -6.10 3.75 2.96
C SER A 48 -5.08 3.95 1.83
N LYS A 49 -3.77 3.81 2.10
CA LYS A 49 -2.72 3.95 1.09
C LYS A 49 -2.71 2.83 0.05
N LEU A 50 -3.09 1.61 0.44
CA LEU A 50 -3.03 0.42 -0.40
C LEU A 50 -4.38 0.03 -1.00
N GLY A 51 -5.46 0.75 -0.67
CA GLY A 51 -6.81 0.43 -1.12
C GLY A 51 -7.35 -0.91 -0.60
N ILE A 52 -6.87 -1.36 0.57
CA ILE A 52 -7.28 -2.64 1.19
C ILE A 52 -7.88 -2.41 2.58
N THR A 53 -8.48 -3.45 3.14
CA THR A 53 -9.06 -3.38 4.50
C THR A 53 -7.99 -3.50 5.59
N GLN A 54 -8.23 -2.88 6.76
CA GLN A 54 -7.36 -3.06 7.94
C GLN A 54 -7.16 -4.54 8.31
N ARG A 55 -8.20 -5.37 8.13
CA ARG A 55 -8.12 -6.81 8.40
C ARG A 55 -7.10 -7.50 7.48
N GLN A 56 -7.05 -7.10 6.22
CA GLN A 56 -6.06 -7.61 5.27
C GLN A 56 -4.64 -7.13 5.62
N VAL A 57 -4.49 -5.87 6.07
CA VAL A 57 -3.21 -5.35 6.57
C VAL A 57 -2.74 -6.14 7.79
N GLN A 58 -3.61 -6.33 8.78
CA GLN A 58 -3.30 -7.10 9.98
C GLN A 58 -2.85 -8.51 9.61
N LYS A 59 -3.58 -9.19 8.72
CA LYS A 59 -3.22 -10.53 8.25
C LYS A 59 -1.87 -10.55 7.53
N ALA A 60 -1.62 -9.56 6.66
CA ALA A 60 -0.34 -9.41 5.96
C ALA A 60 0.86 -9.25 6.91
N CYS A 61 0.67 -8.57 8.04
CA CYS A 61 1.68 -8.40 9.08
C CYS A 61 1.77 -9.60 10.05
N THR A 62 0.72 -10.41 10.18
CA THR A 62 0.68 -11.55 11.13
C THR A 62 1.17 -12.86 10.50
N ASP A 63 1.03 -13.03 9.18
CA ASP A 63 1.52 -14.22 8.46
C ASP A 63 3.07 -14.34 8.44
N GLU A 64 3.80 -13.42 9.08
CA GLU A 64 5.24 -13.53 9.35
C GLU A 64 5.51 -14.54 10.48
N ARG A 65 5.13 -15.81 10.27
CA ARG A 65 5.76 -16.89 11.01
C ARG A 65 7.17 -17.08 10.41
N PRO A 66 8.25 -16.72 11.11
CA PRO A 66 9.54 -17.29 10.76
C PRO A 66 9.42 -18.78 11.05
N THR A 67 9.44 -19.61 10.01
CA THR A 67 9.72 -21.04 10.22
C THR A 67 11.12 -21.15 10.86
N PRO A 68 11.26 -21.86 12.00
CA PRO A 68 12.52 -22.00 12.73
C PRO A 68 13.58 -22.78 11.95
#